data_AF-A0A2N9MP43-F1
#
_entry.id   AF-A0A2N9MP43-F1
#
_cell.length_a   1.000
_cell.length_b   1.000
_cell.length_c   1.000
_cell.angle_alpha   90.00
_cell.angle_beta   90.00
_cell.angle_gamma   90.00
#
_symmetry.space_group_name_H-M   'P 1'
#
loop_
_entity.id
_entity.type
_entity.pdbx_description
1 polymer ?
#
loop_
_entity_poly.entity_id
_entity_poly.type
_entity_poly.pdbx_seq_one_letter_code
_entity_poly.pdbx_strand_id
1 'polypeptide(L)'
;MDAKILRLLPRYFNAPNDEYPLDPSYEPEAEPKHPEHEGIFAHLQKLRAARLIVPVGEEHVYFAAMNSKSCKLTALGAYYWHLADSGKI
;
A
#
# COMPACT_ATOMS: atom_id res chain seq x y z
N MET A 1 3.31 13.65 -4.47
CA MET A 1 3.53 12.19 -4.54
C MET A 1 4.76 11.94 -5.40
N ASP A 2 5.70 11.10 -4.97
CA ASP A 2 6.90 10.77 -5.76
C ASP A 2 6.53 9.78 -6.88
N ALA A 3 6.87 10.13 -8.13
CA ALA A 3 6.63 9.27 -9.29
C ALA A 3 7.33 7.90 -9.18
N LYS A 4 8.41 7.79 -8.41
CA LYS A 4 9.08 6.50 -8.14
C LYS A 4 8.18 5.55 -7.36
N ILE A 5 7.39 6.05 -6.41
CA ILE A 5 6.48 5.23 -5.60
C ILE A 5 5.28 4.77 -6.44
N LEU A 6 4.77 5.62 -7.34
CA LEU A 6 3.67 5.24 -8.24
C LEU A 6 4.03 4.05 -9.13
N ARG A 7 5.27 4.01 -9.63
CA ARG A 7 5.79 2.87 -10.41
C ARG A 7 5.84 1.55 -9.64
N LEU A 8 5.76 1.58 -8.31
CA LEU A 8 5.74 0.39 -7.47
C LEU A 8 4.33 -0.18 -7.28
N LEU A 9 3.27 0.50 -7.72
CA LEU A 9 1.89 0.01 -7.55
C LEU A 9 1.68 -1.41 -8.09
N PRO A 10 2.16 -1.80 -9.29
CA PRO A 10 2.05 -3.18 -9.78
C PRO A 10 2.90 -4.21 -9.04
N ARG A 11 3.83 -3.76 -8.19
CA ARG A 11 4.60 -4.67 -7.31
C ARG A 11 3.87 -4.97 -6.00
N TYR A 12 2.96 -4.08 -5.58
CA TYR A 12 2.16 -4.27 -4.37
C TYR A 12 0.82 -4.91 -4.69
N PHE A 13 0.17 -4.52 -5.78
CA PHE A 13 -1.13 -5.05 -6.19
C PHE A 13 -0.93 -5.76 -7.53
N ASN A 14 -1.23 -7.05 -7.65
CA ASN A 14 -1.06 -7.77 -8.91
C ASN A 14 -2.18 -7.44 -9.91
N ALA A 15 -3.32 -6.98 -9.40
CA ALA A 15 -4.45 -6.48 -10.17
C ALA A 15 -5.05 -5.21 -9.52
N PRO A 16 -5.76 -4.36 -10.28
CA PRO A 16 -6.35 -3.12 -9.76
C PRO A 16 -7.43 -3.33 -8.69
N ASN A 17 -7.97 -4.55 -8.57
CA ASN A 17 -8.97 -4.94 -7.58
C ASN A 17 -8.41 -5.80 -6.44
N ASP A 18 -7.08 -6.01 -6.40
CA ASP A 18 -6.44 -6.78 -5.34
C ASP A 18 -6.48 -6.07 -3.98
N GLU A 19 -6.42 -6.89 -2.95
CA GLU A 19 -6.13 -6.46 -1.59
C GLU A 19 -4.70 -6.85 -1.22
N TYR A 20 -3.95 -5.91 -0.65
CA TYR A 20 -2.64 -6.14 -0.11
C TYR A 20 -2.75 -6.45 1.39
N PRO A 21 -2.43 -7.68 1.82
CA PRO A 21 -2.50 -8.07 3.22
C PRO A 21 -1.44 -7.31 4.03
N LEU A 22 -1.80 -6.97 5.26
CA LEU A 22 -0.92 -6.35 6.23
C LEU A 22 -1.02 -7.14 7.53
N ASP A 23 0.04 -7.07 8.32
CA ASP A 23 0.09 -7.63 9.66
C ASP A 23 0.95 -6.73 10.57
N PRO A 24 1.02 -6.98 11.89
CA PRO A 24 1.72 -6.10 12.82
C PRO A 24 3.20 -5.90 12.51
N SER A 25 3.86 -6.79 11.77
CA SER A 25 5.29 -6.65 11.41
C SER A 25 5.59 -5.49 10.45
N TYR A 26 4.57 -4.84 9.87
CA TYR A 26 4.73 -3.61 9.08
C TYR A 26 4.93 -2.37 9.94
N GLU A 27 4.61 -2.44 11.23
CA GLU A 27 4.76 -1.33 12.16
C GLU A 27 6.25 -1.11 12.51
N PRO A 28 6.81 0.11 12.40
CA PRO A 28 8.23 0.38 12.63
C PRO A 28 8.81 -0.01 14.00
N GLU A 29 7.98 -0.02 15.04
CA GLU A 29 8.35 -0.39 16.40
C GLU A 29 8.12 -1.89 16.68
N ALA A 30 7.57 -2.67 15.74
CA ALA A 30 7.41 -4.11 15.88
C ALA A 30 8.74 -4.84 16.11
N GLU A 31 8.65 -5.95 16.86
CA GLU A 31 9.78 -6.85 17.15
C GLU A 31 9.39 -8.31 16.82
N PRO A 32 10.27 -9.08 16.15
CA PRO A 32 11.58 -8.65 15.63
C PRO A 32 11.43 -7.61 14.50
N LYS A 33 12.48 -6.82 14.25
CA LYS A 33 12.47 -5.84 13.14
C LYS A 33 12.30 -6.52 11.78
N HIS A 34 11.51 -5.90 10.91
CA HIS A 34 11.25 -6.34 9.54
C HIS A 34 11.48 -5.20 8.54
N PRO A 35 12.75 -4.87 8.22
CA PRO A 35 13.08 -3.69 7.40
C PRO A 35 12.38 -3.64 6.03
N GLU A 36 12.09 -4.80 5.44
CA GLU A 36 11.32 -4.89 4.19
C GLU A 36 9.86 -4.43 4.39
N HIS A 37 9.19 -4.94 5.41
CA HIS A 37 7.81 -4.56 5.73
C HIS A 37 7.72 -3.10 6.14
N GLU A 38 8.66 -2.60 6.95
CA GLU A 38 8.75 -1.19 7.33
C GLU A 38 8.88 -0.27 6.09
N GLY A 39 9.73 -0.65 5.13
CA GLY A 39 9.91 0.06 3.88
C GLY A 39 8.64 0.06 3.00
N ILE A 40 7.97 -1.08 2.88
CA ILE A 40 6.69 -1.19 2.17
C ILE A 40 5.63 -0.33 2.88
N PHE A 41 5.55 -0.39 4.21
CA PHE A 41 4.58 0.35 4.99
C PHE A 41 4.76 1.86 4.80
N ALA A 42 6.00 2.36 4.76
CA ALA A 42 6.28 3.75 4.46
C ALA A 42 5.77 4.18 3.07
N HIS A 43 5.81 3.28 2.08
CA HIS A 43 5.21 3.54 0.76
C HIS A 43 3.68 3.54 0.82
N LEU A 44 3.08 2.55 1.47
CA LEU A 44 1.62 2.45 1.61
C LEU A 44 1.04 3.66 2.36
N GLN A 45 1.70 4.16 3.41
CA GLN A 45 1.29 5.38 4.11
C GLN A 45 1.31 6.60 3.18
N LYS A 46 2.32 6.76 2.33
CA LYS A 46 2.38 7.82 1.32
C LYS A 46 1.25 7.68 0.29
N LEU A 47 1.01 6.46 -0.22
CA LEU A 47 -0.10 6.17 -1.14
C LEU A 47 -1.46 6.49 -0.53
N ARG A 48 -1.67 6.15 0.76
CA ARG A 48 -2.87 6.52 1.51
C ARG A 48 -3.00 8.03 1.65
N ALA A 49 -1.93 8.75 1.98
CA ALA A 49 -1.96 10.21 2.11
C ALA A 49 -2.39 10.90 0.80
N ALA A 50 -2.05 10.31 -0.35
CA ALA A 50 -2.53 10.75 -1.67
C ALA A 50 -3.87 10.13 -2.11
N ARG A 51 -4.56 9.40 -1.22
CA ARG A 51 -5.87 8.77 -1.47
C ARG A 51 -5.87 7.73 -2.60
N LEU A 52 -4.71 7.10 -2.85
CA LEU A 52 -4.56 6.05 -3.87
C LEU A 52 -4.90 4.66 -3.33
N ILE A 53 -4.79 4.47 -2.02
CA ILE A 53 -5.24 3.26 -1.34
C ILE A 53 -6.19 3.62 -0.20
N VAL A 54 -6.98 2.64 0.21
CA VAL A 54 -7.86 2.70 1.39
C VAL A 54 -7.70 1.40 2.19
N PRO A 55 -7.69 1.45 3.52
CA PRO A 55 -7.79 0.24 4.35
C PRO A 55 -9.12 -0.50 4.11
N VAL A 56 -9.11 -1.81 4.32
CA VAL A 56 -10.32 -2.65 4.23
C VAL A 56 -10.78 -3.00 5.64
N GLY A 57 -12.02 -2.61 5.96
CA GLY A 57 -12.62 -2.88 7.27
C GLY A 57 -11.99 -2.10 8.43
N GLU A 58 -11.25 -1.03 8.15
CA GLU A 58 -10.61 -0.13 9.12
C GLU A 58 -10.64 1.32 8.63
N GLU A 59 -10.39 2.28 9.53
CA GLU A 59 -10.32 3.70 9.19
C GLU A 59 -8.92 4.14 8.72
N HIS A 60 -7.88 3.50 9.26
CA HIS A 60 -6.49 3.81 8.98
C HIS A 60 -5.71 2.57 8.56
N VAL A 61 -4.72 2.75 7.67
CA VAL A 61 -3.81 1.68 7.25
C VAL A 61 -2.99 1.14 8.43
N TYR A 62 -2.73 1.98 9.44
CA TYR A 62 -2.18 1.54 10.72
C TYR A 62 -3.04 0.47 11.39
N PHE A 63 -4.34 0.73 11.58
CA PHE A 63 -5.24 -0.27 12.16
C PHE A 63 -5.39 -1.51 11.27
N ALA A 64 -5.32 -1.34 9.94
CA ALA A 64 -5.30 -2.49 9.03
C ALA A 64 -4.09 -3.39 9.27
N ALA A 65 -2.89 -2.85 9.50
CA ALA A 65 -1.72 -3.64 9.86
C ALA A 65 -1.87 -4.28 11.25
N MET A 66 -2.21 -3.48 12.27
CA MET A 66 -2.32 -3.96 13.65
C MET A 66 -3.37 -5.06 13.84
N ASN A 67 -4.43 -5.05 13.03
CA ASN A 67 -5.52 -6.04 13.10
C ASN A 67 -5.40 -7.13 12.03
N SER A 68 -4.23 -7.28 11.39
CA SER A 68 -3.96 -8.28 10.34
C SER A 68 -5.00 -8.29 9.20
N LYS A 69 -5.40 -7.10 8.75
CA LYS A 69 -6.34 -6.88 7.66
C LYS A 69 -5.57 -6.52 6.38
N SER A 70 -6.18 -5.74 5.50
CA SER A 70 -5.61 -5.41 4.19
C SER A 70 -5.86 -3.94 3.84
N CYS A 71 -5.22 -3.50 2.76
CA CYS A 71 -5.59 -2.28 2.06
C CYS A 71 -5.81 -2.59 0.58
N LYS A 72 -6.53 -1.72 -0.13
CA LYS A 72 -6.79 -1.88 -1.56
C LYS A 72 -6.70 -0.56 -2.29
N LEU A 73 -6.58 -0.62 -3.60
CA LEU A 73 -6.59 0.56 -4.45
C LEU A 73 -7.96 1.25 -4.42
N THR A 74 -7.94 2.59 -4.43
CA THR A 74 -9.12 3.37 -4.79
C THR A 74 -9.28 3.39 -6.32
N ALA A 75 -10.37 3.95 -6.84
CA ALA A 75 -10.51 4.15 -8.29
C ALA A 75 -9.36 4.98 -8.89
N LEU A 76 -8.88 6.00 -8.15
CA LEU A 76 -7.72 6.79 -8.55
C LEU A 76 -6.43 5.97 -8.47
N GLY A 77 -6.28 5.13 -7.43
CA GLY A 77 -5.18 4.19 -7.32
C GLY A 77 -5.11 3.22 -8.50
N ALA A 78 -6.24 2.63 -8.87
CA ALA A 78 -6.36 1.72 -10.03
C ALA A 78 -5.98 2.42 -11.35
N TYR A 79 -6.36 3.68 -11.53
CA TYR A 79 -5.92 4.47 -12.68
C TYR A 79 -4.39 4.60 -12.74
N TYR A 80 -3.74 4.96 -11.63
CA TYR A 80 -2.27 5.06 -11.58
C TYR A 80 -1.58 3.71 -11.70
N TRP A 81 -2.21 2.64 -11.19
CA TRP A 81 -1.76 1.28 -11.38
C TRP A 81 -1.66 0.93 -12.87
N HIS A 82 -2.69 1.24 -13.67
CA HIS A 82 -2.66 0.99 -15.12
C HIS A 82 -1.59 1.81 -15.85
N LEU A 83 -1.35 3.05 -15.42
CA LEU A 83 -0.28 3.86 -15.98
C LEU A 83 1.10 3.28 -15.67
N ALA A 84 1.31 2.81 -14.45
CA ALA A 84 2.56 2.18 -14.02
C ALA A 84 2.80 0.85 -14.74
N ASP A 85 1.76 0.00 -14.81
CA ASP A 85 1.81 -1.32 -15.46
C ASP A 85 2.09 -1.21 -16.97
N SER A 86 1.50 -0.21 -17.62
CA SER A 86 1.73 0.07 -19.05
C SER A 86 3.00 0.89 -19.35
N GLY A 87 3.84 1.19 -18.35
CA GLY A 87 5.10 1.93 -18.52
C GLY A 87 4.93 3.40 -18.91
N LYS A 88 3.75 4.00 -18.65
CA LYS A 88 3.44 5.40 -19.01
C LYS A 88 3.86 6.41 -17.94
N ILE A 89 4.26 5.96 -16.76
CA ILE A 89 4.72 6.83 -15.66
C ILE A 89 5.95 6.32 -14.96
#